data_AF-A0A9W3BFA1-F1
#
_entry.id   AF-A0A9W3BFA1-F1
#
_cell.length_a   1.000
_cell.length_b   1.000
_cell.length_c   1.000
_cell.angle_alpha   90.00
_cell.angle_beta   90.00
_cell.angle_gamma   90.00
#
_symmetry.space_group_name_H-M   'P 1'
#
loop_
_entity.id
_entity.type
_entity.pdbx_description
1 polymer ?
#
loop_
_entity_poly.entity_id
_entity_poly.type
_entity_poly.pdbx_seq_one_letter_code
_entity_poly.pdbx_strand_id
1 'polypeptide(L)'
;MDNYGAHEAQVSEGGEADLHRHLADCTKNPGHRSFIPVDTFTLDYLPESQRDLDLCELIKCVADLTVRVSVRMTSPGRPKFWPDSTLPYPCSNKNGGHLRTGSGKIRQVLKYEHTACRCDKCKQSEKLSDVWWVIGIQTATHVVYDDVEAETSNIRLFYDKKSSPLFVLDNVRVWSISVESCFEMRHLQ
;
A
#
# COMPACT_ATOMS: atom_id res chain seq x y z
N MET A 1 -19.66 5.38 -17.28
CA MET A 1 -19.55 6.09 -15.99
C MET A 1 -18.14 5.84 -15.50
N ASP A 2 -17.30 6.87 -15.55
CA ASP A 2 -15.88 6.74 -15.21
C ASP A 2 -15.75 6.53 -13.69
N ASN A 3 -15.22 5.36 -13.32
CA ASN A 3 -15.09 4.94 -11.94
C ASN A 3 -13.78 5.51 -11.35
N TYR A 4 -13.82 6.79 -10.97
CA TYR A 4 -12.67 7.52 -10.44
C TYR A 4 -12.12 6.84 -9.17
N GLY A 5 -10.81 6.55 -9.15
CA GLY A 5 -10.13 5.84 -8.05
C GLY A 5 -10.25 4.31 -8.07
N ALA A 6 -11.11 3.71 -8.92
CA ALA A 6 -11.22 2.26 -8.99
C ALA A 6 -10.04 1.57 -9.70
N HIS A 7 -9.17 2.34 -10.36
CA HIS A 7 -7.96 1.82 -10.99
C HIS A 7 -6.77 1.73 -10.02
N GLU A 8 -6.88 2.35 -8.85
CA GLU A 8 -5.84 2.39 -7.81
C GLU A 8 -6.11 1.41 -6.65
N ALA A 9 -7.32 0.82 -6.62
CA ALA A 9 -7.73 -0.15 -5.62
C ALA A 9 -8.38 -1.39 -6.25
N GLN A 10 -7.90 -2.57 -5.87
CA GLN A 10 -8.53 -3.84 -6.21
C GLN A 10 -9.36 -4.35 -5.03
N VAL A 11 -10.63 -4.67 -5.26
CA VAL A 11 -11.49 -5.33 -4.27
C VAL A 11 -11.52 -6.82 -4.55
N SER A 12 -11.27 -7.64 -3.53
CA SER A 12 -11.34 -9.10 -3.59
C SER A 12 -12.43 -9.62 -2.67
N GLU A 13 -13.26 -10.51 -3.21
CA GLU A 13 -14.33 -11.18 -2.46
C GLU A 13 -13.83 -12.48 -1.80
N GLY A 14 -12.77 -13.11 -2.34
CA GLY A 14 -12.19 -14.36 -1.83
C GLY A 14 -10.85 -14.24 -1.07
N GLY A 15 -10.36 -13.02 -0.81
CA GLY A 15 -9.07 -12.80 -0.14
C GLY A 15 -7.85 -13.05 -1.05
N GLU A 16 -6.67 -13.32 -0.48
CA GLU A 16 -5.44 -13.46 -1.28
C GLU A 16 -5.46 -14.62 -2.29
N ALA A 17 -6.21 -15.69 -2.02
CA ALA A 17 -6.38 -16.81 -2.95
C ALA A 17 -7.06 -16.38 -4.26
N ASP A 18 -7.93 -15.37 -4.16
CA ASP A 18 -8.63 -14.78 -5.29
C ASP A 18 -7.68 -13.96 -6.17
N LEU A 19 -6.66 -13.30 -5.59
CA LEU A 19 -5.67 -12.51 -6.36
C LEU A 19 -4.94 -13.35 -7.40
N HIS A 20 -4.61 -14.60 -7.10
CA HIS A 20 -3.98 -15.52 -8.05
C HIS A 20 -4.95 -15.94 -9.17
N ARG A 21 -6.25 -16.02 -8.90
CA ARG A 21 -7.28 -16.22 -9.93
C ARG A 21 -7.42 -14.97 -10.80
N HIS A 22 -7.53 -13.79 -10.19
CA HIS A 22 -7.54 -12.51 -10.91
C HIS A 22 -6.29 -12.30 -11.78
N LEU A 23 -5.12 -12.84 -11.40
CA LEU A 23 -3.92 -12.81 -12.24
C LEU A 23 -4.09 -13.67 -13.51
N ALA A 24 -4.68 -14.85 -13.38
CA ALA A 24 -4.97 -15.76 -14.49
C ALA A 24 -6.10 -15.24 -15.39
N ASP A 25 -7.09 -14.57 -14.79
CA ASP A 25 -8.28 -14.03 -15.45
C ASP A 25 -8.10 -12.58 -15.93
N CYS A 26 -6.95 -11.96 -15.63
CA CYS A 26 -6.65 -10.59 -16.02
C CYS A 26 -6.62 -10.48 -17.54
N THR A 27 -7.60 -9.78 -18.12
CA THR A 27 -7.71 -9.53 -19.57
C THR A 27 -6.66 -8.54 -20.10
N LYS A 28 -5.87 -7.90 -19.22
CA LYS A 28 -4.62 -7.24 -19.62
C LYS A 28 -3.48 -8.27 -19.82
N ASN A 29 -3.56 -9.45 -19.23
CA ASN A 29 -2.54 -10.50 -19.30
C ASN A 29 -2.63 -11.55 -20.44
N PRO A 30 -3.55 -11.54 -21.42
CA PRO A 30 -3.37 -12.37 -22.62
C PRO A 30 -2.37 -11.75 -23.61
N GLY A 31 -2.06 -10.45 -23.47
CA GLY A 31 -1.28 -9.67 -24.44
C GLY A 31 -0.18 -8.75 -23.88
N HIS A 32 -0.08 -8.55 -22.56
CA HIS A 32 1.02 -7.81 -21.93
C HIS A 32 2.33 -8.63 -21.88
N ARG A 33 2.80 -9.09 -23.05
CA ARG A 33 4.12 -9.74 -23.20
C ARG A 33 5.29 -8.82 -22.85
N SER A 34 5.02 -7.52 -22.78
CA SER A 34 6.00 -6.47 -22.50
C SER A 34 5.99 -6.02 -21.03
N PHE A 35 5.28 -6.70 -20.12
CA PHE A 35 5.48 -6.45 -18.70
C PHE A 35 6.89 -6.91 -18.31
N ILE A 36 7.66 -6.01 -17.72
CA ILE A 36 9.03 -6.28 -17.30
C ILE A 36 9.03 -6.34 -15.77
N PRO A 37 9.19 -7.53 -15.17
CA PRO A 37 9.41 -7.66 -13.74
C PRO A 37 10.60 -6.80 -13.29
N VAL A 38 10.45 -6.09 -12.17
CA VAL A 38 11.46 -5.15 -11.64
C VAL A 38 12.83 -5.80 -11.46
N ASP A 39 12.87 -7.06 -11.05
CA ASP A 39 14.11 -7.81 -10.85
C ASP A 39 14.84 -8.16 -12.16
N THR A 40 14.09 -8.21 -13.26
CA THR A 40 14.62 -8.40 -14.62
C THR A 40 14.83 -7.09 -15.36
N PHE A 41 14.41 -5.96 -14.80
CA PHE A 41 14.57 -4.65 -15.41
C PHE A 41 16.05 -4.28 -15.46
N THR A 42 16.50 -3.88 -16.64
CA THR A 42 17.88 -3.48 -16.95
C THR A 42 17.86 -2.24 -17.83
N LEU A 43 19.03 -1.63 -18.01
CA LEU A 43 19.22 -0.45 -18.85
C LEU A 43 18.66 -0.63 -20.26
N ASP A 44 18.75 -1.83 -20.84
CA ASP A 44 18.32 -2.10 -22.20
C ASP A 44 16.81 -1.95 -22.43
N TYR A 45 16.02 -2.04 -21.35
CA TYR A 45 14.58 -1.83 -21.37
C TYR A 45 14.19 -0.35 -21.37
N LEU A 46 15.13 0.57 -21.11
CA LEU A 46 14.90 2.00 -21.28
C LEU A 46 15.01 2.40 -22.77
N PRO A 47 14.20 3.37 -23.22
CA PRO A 47 14.38 3.99 -24.54
C PRO A 47 15.82 4.43 -24.72
N GLU A 48 16.37 4.30 -25.93
CA GLU A 48 17.80 4.54 -26.19
C GLU A 48 18.29 5.91 -25.71
N SER A 49 17.49 6.96 -25.91
CA SER A 49 17.78 8.33 -25.45
C SER A 49 17.72 8.52 -23.92
N GLN A 50 17.23 7.52 -23.19
CA GLN A 50 17.04 7.51 -21.74
C GLN A 50 17.84 6.39 -21.06
N ARG A 51 18.76 5.73 -21.77
CA ARG A 51 19.64 4.69 -21.21
C ARG A 51 20.70 5.30 -20.31
N ASP A 52 20.26 5.69 -19.14
CA ASP A 52 21.05 6.25 -18.07
C ASP A 52 21.06 5.31 -16.86
N LEU A 53 22.25 5.05 -16.32
CA LEU A 53 22.42 4.10 -15.20
C LEU A 53 21.73 4.61 -13.94
N ASP A 54 21.85 5.90 -13.63
CA ASP A 54 21.25 6.50 -12.44
C ASP A 54 19.71 6.46 -12.54
N LEU A 55 19.15 6.66 -13.74
CA LEU A 55 17.72 6.49 -13.97
C LEU A 55 17.26 5.04 -13.77
N CYS A 56 18.02 4.06 -14.29
CA CYS A 56 17.71 2.64 -14.11
C CYS A 56 17.73 2.26 -12.62
N GLU A 57 18.74 2.71 -11.88
CA GLU A 57 18.85 2.50 -10.44
C GLU A 57 17.76 3.22 -9.66
N LEU A 58 17.41 4.45 -10.03
CA LEU A 58 16.32 5.20 -9.43
C LEU A 58 14.98 4.46 -9.57
N ILE A 59 14.68 3.90 -10.74
CA ILE A 59 13.46 3.12 -10.97
C ILE A 59 13.41 1.91 -10.03
N LYS A 60 14.52 1.18 -9.88
CA LYS A 60 14.61 0.03 -8.97
C LYS A 60 14.43 0.46 -7.51
N CYS A 61 15.10 1.53 -7.10
CA CYS A 61 14.95 2.10 -5.76
C CYS A 61 13.50 2.52 -5.47
N VAL A 62 12.81 3.14 -6.43
CA VAL A 62 11.40 3.51 -6.27
C VAL A 62 10.49 2.29 -6.19
N ALA A 63 10.79 1.23 -6.95
CA ALA A 63 10.07 -0.04 -6.84
C ALA A 63 10.26 -0.67 -5.44
N ASP A 64 11.47 -0.67 -4.89
CA ASP A 64 11.75 -1.20 -3.54
C ASP A 64 11.02 -0.42 -2.42
N LEU A 65 10.74 0.87 -2.64
CA LEU A 65 9.94 1.70 -1.73
C LEU A 65 8.43 1.48 -1.86
N THR A 66 7.98 0.73 -2.87
CA THR A 66 6.56 0.50 -3.14
C THR A 66 6.04 -0.60 -2.21
N VAL A 67 4.87 -0.37 -1.62
CA VAL A 67 4.24 -1.29 -0.67
C VAL A 67 2.84 -1.65 -1.13
N ARG A 68 2.39 -2.85 -0.78
CA ARG A 68 1.00 -3.26 -0.97
C ARG A 68 0.24 -3.01 0.32
N VAL A 69 -0.76 -2.14 0.25
CA VAL A 69 -1.69 -1.86 1.35
C VAL A 69 -2.87 -2.80 1.23
N SER A 70 -3.22 -3.50 2.30
CA SER A 70 -4.34 -4.43 2.35
C SER A 70 -5.29 -4.01 3.46
N VAL A 71 -6.50 -3.60 3.11
CA VAL A 71 -7.53 -3.13 4.04
C VAL A 71 -8.65 -4.15 4.13
N ARG A 72 -9.03 -4.56 5.33
CA ARG A 72 -10.05 -5.59 5.54
C ARG A 72 -11.42 -5.04 5.92
N MET A 73 -11.51 -3.76 6.26
CA MET A 73 -12.76 -3.14 6.68
C MET A 73 -13.04 -1.89 5.87
N THR A 74 -14.33 -1.63 5.64
CA THR A 74 -14.78 -0.36 5.08
C THR A 74 -15.33 0.47 6.24
N SER A 75 -14.80 1.69 6.44
CA SER A 75 -15.26 2.55 7.51
C SER A 75 -16.71 3.01 7.29
N PRO A 76 -17.56 3.03 8.33
CA PRO A 76 -18.89 3.61 8.25
C PRO A 76 -18.86 5.12 8.00
N GLY A 77 -17.71 5.78 8.22
CA GLY A 77 -17.50 7.19 7.98
C GLY A 77 -17.20 7.53 6.51
N ARG A 78 -17.04 6.54 5.61
CA ARG A 78 -16.78 6.81 4.19
C ARG A 78 -17.91 7.66 3.59
N PRO A 79 -17.58 8.74 2.86
CA PRO A 79 -18.59 9.59 2.25
C PRO A 79 -19.29 8.85 1.12
N LYS A 80 -20.53 9.23 0.82
CA LYS A 80 -21.27 8.64 -0.31
C LYS A 80 -20.67 9.04 -1.66
N PHE A 81 -20.17 10.27 -1.74
CA PHE A 81 -19.63 10.88 -2.95
C PHE A 81 -18.28 11.53 -2.68
N TRP A 82 -17.49 11.75 -3.73
CA TRP A 82 -16.30 12.60 -3.65
C TRP A 82 -16.67 14.04 -3.21
N PRO A 83 -15.77 14.75 -2.52
CA PRO A 83 -15.98 16.17 -2.18
C PRO A 83 -16.35 16.98 -3.43
N ASP A 84 -17.34 17.86 -3.29
CA ASP A 84 -17.82 18.75 -4.35
C ASP A 84 -18.24 18.05 -5.66
N SER A 85 -18.63 16.78 -5.57
CA SER A 85 -18.98 15.95 -6.72
C SER A 85 -20.20 15.06 -6.43
N THR A 86 -20.86 14.60 -7.49
CA THR A 86 -21.89 13.56 -7.46
C THR A 86 -21.32 12.17 -7.78
N LEU A 87 -20.01 12.08 -8.02
CA LEU A 87 -19.34 10.82 -8.29
C LEU A 87 -19.27 9.98 -7.00
N PRO A 88 -19.67 8.69 -7.06
CA PRO A 88 -19.67 7.83 -5.88
C PRO A 88 -18.25 7.62 -5.36
N TYR A 89 -18.08 7.71 -4.05
CA TYR A 89 -16.80 7.40 -3.42
C TYR A 89 -16.56 5.89 -3.43
N PRO A 90 -15.34 5.40 -3.72
CA PRO A 90 -15.07 3.97 -3.75
C PRO A 90 -15.46 3.28 -2.44
N CYS A 91 -16.15 2.14 -2.56
CA CYS A 91 -16.66 1.33 -1.45
C CYS A 91 -17.70 2.01 -0.53
N SER A 92 -18.25 3.17 -0.89
CA SER A 92 -19.23 3.90 -0.04
C SER A 92 -20.50 3.12 0.30
N ASN A 93 -20.96 2.26 -0.62
CA ASN A 93 -22.17 1.45 -0.45
C ASN A 93 -21.86 -0.01 -0.04
N LYS A 94 -20.60 -0.35 0.24
CA LYS A 94 -20.22 -1.72 0.61
C LYS A 94 -20.28 -1.89 2.12
N ASN A 95 -21.34 -2.54 2.59
CA ASN A 95 -21.44 -3.01 3.97
C ASN A 95 -20.68 -4.33 4.10
N GLY A 96 -19.52 -4.32 4.76
CA GLY A 96 -18.79 -5.55 5.10
C GLY A 96 -17.28 -5.52 4.87
N GLY A 97 -16.61 -6.54 5.43
CA GLY A 97 -15.16 -6.67 5.49
C GLY A 97 -14.51 -7.32 4.26
N HIS A 98 -14.78 -6.79 3.07
CA HIS A 98 -14.11 -7.25 1.86
C HIS A 98 -12.65 -6.79 1.84
N LEU A 99 -11.75 -7.68 1.45
CA LEU A 99 -10.34 -7.33 1.29
C LEU A 99 -10.20 -6.36 0.12
N ARG A 100 -9.75 -5.15 0.39
CA ARG A 100 -9.28 -4.21 -0.61
C ARG A 100 -7.76 -4.16 -0.59
N THR A 101 -7.15 -4.07 -1.75
CA THR A 101 -5.72 -3.82 -1.87
C THR A 101 -5.47 -2.58 -2.71
N GLY A 102 -4.40 -1.86 -2.39
CA GLY A 102 -3.91 -0.72 -3.15
C GLY A 102 -2.39 -0.61 -3.01
N SER A 103 -1.81 0.36 -3.69
CA SER A 103 -0.37 0.63 -3.59
C SER A 103 -0.10 1.79 -2.63
N GLY A 104 1.07 1.78 -2.02
CA GLY A 104 1.62 2.89 -1.26
C GLY A 104 3.12 3.04 -1.50
N LYS A 105 3.71 4.07 -0.93
CA LYS A 105 5.14 4.37 -1.02
C LYS A 105 5.69 4.70 0.35
N ILE A 106 6.81 4.09 0.74
CA ILE A 106 7.58 4.51 1.91
C ILE A 106 8.13 5.91 1.65
N ARG A 107 7.78 6.86 2.52
CA ARG A 107 8.24 8.25 2.47
C ARG A 107 9.36 8.53 3.45
N GLN A 108 9.33 7.90 4.60
CA GLN A 108 10.32 8.11 5.66
C GLN A 108 10.47 6.89 6.56
N VAL A 109 11.66 6.74 7.12
CA VAL A 109 11.98 5.79 8.18
C VAL A 109 12.70 6.56 9.28
N LEU A 110 12.09 6.66 10.46
CA LEU A 110 12.57 7.47 11.57
C LEU A 110 13.06 6.58 12.70
N LYS A 111 14.32 6.78 13.12
CA LYS A 111 14.90 6.13 14.31
C LYS A 111 14.49 6.88 15.55
N TYR A 112 14.13 6.13 16.57
CA TYR A 112 14.06 6.61 17.92
C TYR A 112 15.02 5.79 18.77
N GLU A 113 15.93 6.48 19.45
CA GLU A 113 16.86 5.91 20.42
C GLU A 113 16.61 6.57 21.78
N HIS A 114 16.96 5.86 22.86
CA HIS A 114 16.84 6.35 24.23
C HIS A 114 15.42 6.79 24.63
N THR A 115 14.41 6.28 23.92
CA THR A 115 12.99 6.48 24.23
C THR A 115 12.29 5.14 24.21
N ALA A 116 11.40 4.92 25.18
CA ALA A 116 10.66 3.68 25.27
C ALA A 116 9.72 3.50 24.06
N CYS A 117 9.81 2.35 23.40
CA CYS A 117 8.88 1.98 22.36
C CYS A 117 7.45 1.91 22.91
N ARG A 118 6.49 2.44 22.13
CA ARG A 118 5.06 2.51 22.48
C ARG A 118 4.20 1.46 21.77
N CYS A 119 4.79 0.47 21.11
CA CYS A 119 4.04 -0.62 20.49
C CYS A 119 3.43 -1.53 21.57
N ASP A 120 2.35 -2.24 21.21
CA ASP A 120 1.63 -3.07 22.19
C ASP A 120 2.45 -4.28 22.66
N LYS A 121 3.35 -4.80 21.81
CA LYS A 121 4.29 -5.86 22.18
C LYS A 121 5.26 -5.42 23.27
N CYS A 122 5.82 -4.21 23.13
CA CYS A 122 6.72 -3.64 24.15
C CYS A 122 5.96 -3.31 25.44
N LYS A 123 4.73 -2.78 25.36
CA LYS A 123 3.92 -2.52 26.56
C LYS A 123 3.60 -3.78 27.36
N GLN A 124 3.47 -4.92 26.71
CA GLN A 124 3.19 -6.22 27.34
C GLN A 124 4.47 -6.93 27.82
N SER A 125 5.65 -6.44 27.42
CA SER A 125 6.93 -7.00 27.83
C SER A 125 7.44 -6.34 29.12
N GLU A 126 8.16 -7.10 29.94
CA GLU A 126 8.88 -6.56 31.10
C GLU A 126 10.03 -5.62 30.70
N LYS A 127 10.53 -5.74 29.46
CA LYS A 127 11.62 -4.92 28.93
C LYS A 127 11.16 -4.13 27.71
N LEU A 128 11.08 -2.81 27.87
CA LEU A 128 10.82 -1.89 26.77
C LEU A 128 12.06 -1.81 25.86
N SER A 129 11.84 -1.87 24.54
CA SER A 129 12.91 -1.53 23.59
C SER A 129 13.23 -0.04 23.69
N ASP A 130 14.51 0.28 23.82
CA ASP A 130 15.06 1.64 23.84
C ASP A 130 15.46 2.14 22.45
N VAL A 131 15.43 1.24 21.45
CA VAL A 131 15.56 1.55 20.03
C VAL A 131 14.33 1.04 19.28
N TRP A 132 13.69 1.92 18.52
CA TRP A 132 12.51 1.58 17.71
C TRP A 132 12.38 2.48 16.48
N TRP A 133 11.51 2.06 15.57
CA TRP A 133 11.37 2.69 14.25
C TRP A 133 9.93 3.08 13.97
N VAL A 134 9.77 4.21 13.26
CA VAL A 134 8.51 4.60 12.61
C VAL A 134 8.73 4.62 11.11
N ILE A 135 7.85 3.93 10.39
CA ILE A 135 7.84 3.93 8.92
C ILE A 135 6.62 4.72 8.47
N GLY A 136 6.86 5.82 7.74
CA GLY A 136 5.83 6.65 7.13
C GLY A 136 5.51 6.18 5.72
N ILE A 137 4.26 5.81 5.46
CA ILE A 137 3.79 5.28 4.16
C ILE A 137 2.75 6.22 3.59
N GLN A 138 2.93 6.67 2.35
CA GLN A 138 1.91 7.40 1.61
C GLN A 138 1.05 6.46 0.76
N THR A 139 -0.27 6.59 0.82
CA THR A 139 -1.22 5.89 -0.08
C THR A 139 -2.39 6.80 -0.45
N ALA A 140 -3.34 6.35 -1.28
CA ALA A 140 -4.49 7.15 -1.67
C ALA A 140 -5.64 7.08 -0.64
N THR A 141 -6.42 8.17 -0.51
CA THR A 141 -7.56 8.27 0.44
C THR A 141 -8.69 7.30 0.20
N HIS A 142 -8.87 6.85 -1.03
CA HIS A 142 -9.87 5.84 -1.32
C HIS A 142 -9.33 4.43 -1.02
N VAL A 143 -8.01 4.24 -0.84
CA VAL A 143 -7.40 2.97 -0.39
C VAL A 143 -7.52 2.84 1.12
N VAL A 144 -7.18 3.86 1.90
CA VAL A 144 -7.39 3.94 3.37
C VAL A 144 -8.05 5.28 3.65
N TYR A 145 -9.23 5.28 4.26
CA TYR A 145 -10.03 6.51 4.45
C TYR A 145 -9.88 7.17 5.83
N ASP A 146 -9.63 6.40 6.88
CA ASP A 146 -9.52 6.92 8.25
C ASP A 146 -8.76 5.93 9.15
N ASP A 147 -8.65 6.26 10.43
CA ASP A 147 -7.99 5.40 11.43
C ASP A 147 -8.66 4.04 11.58
N VAL A 148 -9.98 3.98 11.43
CA VAL A 148 -10.76 2.73 11.52
C VAL A 148 -10.33 1.75 10.43
N GLU A 149 -10.10 2.23 9.21
CA GLU A 149 -9.53 1.42 8.14
C GLU A 149 -8.03 1.15 8.34
N ALA A 150 -7.26 2.14 8.79
CA ALA A 150 -5.82 2.01 9.00
C ALA A 150 -5.49 0.92 10.04
N GLU A 151 -6.20 0.89 11.17
CA GLU A 151 -5.99 -0.08 12.25
C GLU A 151 -6.22 -1.53 11.81
N THR A 152 -7.04 -1.74 10.78
CA THR A 152 -7.31 -3.07 10.21
C THR A 152 -6.53 -3.34 8.93
N SER A 153 -5.57 -2.47 8.60
CA SER A 153 -4.74 -2.57 7.42
C SER A 153 -3.41 -3.26 7.69
N ASN A 154 -2.97 -4.04 6.71
CA ASN A 154 -1.65 -4.65 6.69
C ASN A 154 -0.85 -4.09 5.52
N ILE A 155 0.44 -3.85 5.73
CA ILE A 155 1.36 -3.37 4.71
C ILE A 155 2.34 -4.48 4.38
N ARG A 156 2.39 -4.91 3.12
CA ARG A 156 3.36 -5.90 2.65
C ARG A 156 4.46 -5.22 1.86
N LEU A 157 5.70 -5.49 2.23
CA LEU A 157 6.90 -5.00 1.54
C LEU A 157 7.49 -6.12 0.67
N PHE A 158 8.33 -5.73 -0.31
CA PHE A 158 9.15 -6.62 -1.13
C PHE A 158 8.37 -7.73 -1.84
N TYR A 159 7.14 -7.47 -2.30
CA TYR A 159 6.19 -8.50 -2.75
C TYR A 159 6.26 -8.85 -4.23
N ASP A 160 7.34 -8.47 -4.92
CA ASP A 160 7.47 -8.58 -6.37
C ASP A 160 7.58 -10.01 -6.89
N LYS A 161 7.99 -10.96 -6.03
CA LYS A 161 8.18 -12.38 -6.39
C LYS A 161 7.36 -13.31 -5.53
N LYS A 162 7.03 -14.48 -6.09
CA LYS A 162 6.38 -15.56 -5.34
C LYS A 162 7.26 -16.09 -4.20
N SER A 163 8.58 -16.04 -4.37
CA SER A 163 9.59 -16.42 -3.37
C SER A 163 10.00 -15.26 -2.45
N SER A 164 9.40 -14.08 -2.59
CA SER A 164 9.74 -12.95 -1.73
C SER A 164 9.46 -13.26 -0.26
N PRO A 165 10.30 -12.77 0.67
CA PRO A 165 10.06 -12.93 2.09
C PRO A 165 8.72 -12.29 2.46
N LEU A 166 7.99 -12.93 3.37
CA LEU A 166 6.76 -12.36 3.91
C LEU A 166 7.12 -11.32 4.97
N PHE A 167 7.26 -10.07 4.55
CA PHE A 167 7.46 -8.94 5.46
C PHE A 167 6.16 -8.12 5.53
N VAL A 168 5.47 -8.24 6.66
CA VAL A 168 4.17 -7.60 6.89
C VAL A 168 4.26 -6.70 8.12
N LEU A 169 3.85 -5.45 7.95
CA LEU A 169 3.65 -4.49 9.01
C LEU A 169 2.15 -4.41 9.36
N ASP A 170 1.84 -4.37 10.64
CA ASP A 170 0.49 -4.26 11.22
C ASP A 170 0.35 -2.98 12.07
N ASN A 171 -0.68 -2.82 12.91
CA ASN A 171 -0.78 -1.69 13.86
C ASN A 171 -0.62 -0.30 13.22
N VAL A 172 -1.24 -0.12 12.06
CA VAL A 172 -1.09 1.08 11.25
C VAL A 172 -2.00 2.19 11.77
N ARG A 173 -1.49 3.42 11.81
CA ARG A 173 -2.27 4.62 12.22
C ARG A 173 -2.15 5.74 11.21
N VAL A 174 -3.19 6.55 11.07
CA VAL A 174 -3.13 7.76 10.25
C VAL A 174 -2.28 8.81 10.96
N TRP A 175 -1.39 9.45 10.20
CA TRP A 175 -0.58 10.57 10.64
C TRP A 175 -1.10 11.89 10.10
N SER A 176 -1.42 11.94 8.80
CA SER A 176 -1.95 13.12 8.13
C SER A 176 -2.74 12.74 6.89
N ILE A 177 -3.73 13.57 6.56
CA ILE A 177 -4.54 13.51 5.34
C ILE A 177 -4.25 14.77 4.54
N SER A 178 -3.76 14.65 3.31
CA SER A 178 -3.50 15.80 2.44
C SER A 178 -4.65 16.08 1.47
N VAL A 179 -4.72 17.34 1.00
CA VAL A 179 -5.74 17.84 0.06
C VAL A 179 -5.66 17.15 -1.31
N GLU A 180 -4.49 16.61 -1.69
CA GLU A 180 -4.28 15.82 -2.91
C GLU A 180 -4.70 14.35 -2.77
N SER A 181 -5.54 14.05 -1.78
CA SER A 181 -6.08 12.71 -1.57
C SER A 181 -5.04 11.64 -1.21
N CYS A 182 -4.03 12.01 -0.40
CA CYS A 182 -3.03 11.07 0.10
C CYS A 182 -3.07 10.91 1.64
N PHE A 183 -2.83 9.68 2.11
CA PHE A 183 -2.73 9.29 3.52
C PHE A 183 -1.32 8.94 3.90
N GLU A 184 -0.83 9.51 5.00
CA GLU A 184 0.39 9.04 5.66
C GLU A 184 0.04 8.08 6.81
N MET A 185 0.64 6.90 6.78
CA MET A 185 0.45 5.83 7.75
C MET A 185 1.73 5.57 8.53
N ARG A 186 1.62 5.26 9.83
CA ARG A 186 2.75 4.88 10.69
C ARG A 186 2.62 3.45 11.18
N HIS A 187 3.70 2.69 11.05
CA HIS A 187 3.88 1.43 11.77
C HIS A 187 4.70 1.65 13.05
N LEU A 188 4.31 0.98 14.13
CA LEU A 188 5.02 0.94 15.41
C LEU A 188 5.53 -0.49 15.64
N GLN A 189 6.85 -0.69 15.62
CA GLN A 189 7.49 -1.99 15.88
C GLN A 189 7.51 -2.36 17.36
#